data_AF-A0A7V9B0W9-F1
#
_entry.id   AF-A0A7V9B0W9-F1
#
_cell.length_a   1.000
_cell.length_b   1.000
_cell.length_c   1.000
_cell.angle_alpha   90.00
_cell.angle_beta   90.00
_cell.angle_gamma   90.00
#
_symmetry.space_group_name_H-M   'P 1'
#
loop_
_entity.id
_entity.type
_entity.pdbx_description
1 polymer ?
#
loop_
_entity_poly.entity_id
_entity_poly.type
_entity_poly.pdbx_seq_one_letter_code
_entity_poly.pdbx_strand_id
1 'polypeptide(L)'
;MTTRLELRTMVRRRLADTSVDPLWDDALLNDAIGAGVRRYSARVPRQAVAAVAVAASSRVIAVPAEVNPLRVVRVFDDTGTVWPRWEG
;
A
#
# COMPACT_ATOMS: atom_id res chain seq x y z
N MET A 1 -1.66 -10.28 -9.12
CA MET A 1 -2.02 -10.39 -7.70
C MET A 1 -0.76 -10.77 -6.94
N THR A 2 -0.39 -10.05 -5.89
CA THR A 2 0.87 -10.33 -5.18
C THR A 2 0.81 -11.69 -4.49
N THR A 3 1.77 -12.56 -4.77
CA THR A 3 1.83 -13.90 -4.18
C THR A 3 2.44 -13.88 -2.79
N ARG A 4 2.20 -14.94 -2.01
CA ARG A 4 2.86 -15.13 -0.70
C ARG A 4 4.39 -15.13 -0.81
N LEU A 5 4.93 -15.70 -1.90
CA LEU A 5 6.37 -15.74 -2.16
C LEU A 5 6.92 -14.34 -2.43
N GLU A 6 6.20 -13.53 -3.21
CA GLU A 6 6.59 -12.14 -3.48
C GLU A 6 6.60 -11.30 -2.21
N LEU A 7 5.57 -11.41 -1.35
CA LEU A 7 5.54 -10.72 -0.06
C LEU A 7 6.70 -11.13 0.85
N ARG A 8 7.00 -12.43 0.94
CA ARG A 8 8.14 -12.92 1.74
C ARG A 8 9.46 -12.40 1.20
N THR A 9 9.63 -12.40 -0.12
CA THR A 9 10.81 -11.84 -0.79
C THR A 9 10.99 -10.36 -0.49
N MET A 10 9.91 -9.58 -0.52
CA MET A 10 9.95 -8.15 -0.16
C MET A 10 10.37 -7.95 1.29
N VAL A 11 9.82 -8.72 2.22
CA VAL A 11 10.17 -8.65 3.65
C VAL A 11 11.64 -9.01 3.87
N ARG A 12 12.12 -10.10 3.27
CA ARG A 12 13.54 -10.51 3.33
C ARG A 12 14.48 -9.40 2.86
N ARG A 13 14.21 -8.81 1.70
CA ARG A 13 14.99 -7.67 1.19
C ARG A 13 14.96 -6.49 2.15
N ARG A 14 13.80 -6.16 2.72
CA ARG A 14 13.66 -5.03 3.65
C ARG A 14 14.43 -5.24 4.95
N LEU A 15 14.54 -6.48 5.39
CA LEU A 15 15.32 -6.90 6.56
C LEU A 15 16.81 -7.16 6.24
N ALA A 16 17.21 -7.07 4.97
CA ALA A 16 18.52 -7.51 4.48
C ALA A 16 18.83 -9.00 4.80
N ASP A 17 17.79 -9.83 4.96
CA ASP A 17 17.89 -11.26 5.28
C ASP A 17 17.89 -12.11 4.00
N THR A 18 18.93 -11.92 3.18
CA THR A 18 19.08 -12.51 1.84
C THR A 18 20.34 -13.37 1.69
N SER A 19 20.96 -13.77 2.81
CA SER A 19 22.11 -14.69 2.82
C SER A 19 21.70 -16.11 2.42
N VAL A 20 22.71 -16.95 2.14
CA VAL A 20 22.53 -18.39 1.90
C VAL A 20 21.91 -19.07 3.12
N ASP A 21 22.30 -18.63 4.31
CA ASP A 21 21.73 -19.04 5.59
C ASP A 21 20.96 -17.86 6.20
N PRO A 22 19.66 -17.70 5.90
CA PRO A 22 18.86 -16.62 6.43
C PRO A 22 18.64 -16.77 7.93
N LEU A 23 18.64 -15.64 8.65
CA LEU A 23 18.40 -15.59 10.10
C LEU A 23 16.96 -16.01 10.44
N TRP A 24 16.00 -15.66 9.59
CA TRP A 24 14.59 -15.93 9.82
C TRP A 24 14.10 -17.03 8.87
N ASP A 25 13.47 -18.06 9.44
CA ASP A 25 12.85 -19.11 8.65
C ASP A 25 11.56 -18.62 7.96
N ASP A 26 11.15 -19.37 6.94
CA ASP A 26 9.97 -19.02 6.15
C ASP A 26 8.66 -19.10 6.93
N ALA A 27 8.56 -19.96 7.95
CA ALA A 27 7.35 -20.13 8.74
C ALA A 27 7.10 -18.90 9.62
N LEU A 28 8.13 -18.46 10.34
CA LEU A 28 8.12 -17.26 11.16
C LEU A 28 7.79 -16.02 10.33
N LEU A 29 8.40 -15.87 9.14
CA LEU A 29 8.10 -14.75 8.25
C LEU A 29 6.65 -14.79 7.75
N ASN A 30 6.11 -15.97 7.42
CA ASN A 30 4.72 -16.09 7.00
C ASN A 30 3.76 -15.72 8.13
N ASP A 31 4.04 -16.13 9.37
CA ASP A 31 3.22 -15.80 10.54
C ASP A 31 3.24 -14.30 10.84
N ALA A 32 4.41 -13.68 10.79
CA ALA A 32 4.56 -12.23 10.94
C ALA A 32 3.81 -11.45 9.85
N ILE A 33 3.92 -11.88 8.59
CA ILE A 33 3.16 -11.29 7.48
C ILE A 33 1.65 -11.44 7.73
N GLY A 34 1.19 -12.63 8.10
CA GLY A 34 -0.23 -12.89 8.39
C GLY A 34 -0.75 -12.04 9.55
N ALA A 35 0.02 -11.88 10.62
CA ALA A 35 -0.32 -11.00 11.74
C ALA A 35 -0.38 -9.53 11.31
N GLY A 36 0.59 -9.07 10.49
CA GLY A 36 0.60 -7.73 9.91
C GLY A 36 -0.64 -7.46 9.03
N VAL A 37 -0.99 -8.41 8.15
CA VAL A 37 -2.19 -8.32 7.31
C VAL A 37 -3.46 -8.29 8.15
N ARG A 38 -3.60 -9.14 9.18
CA ARG A 38 -4.75 -9.12 10.10
C ARG A 38 -4.86 -7.81 10.87
N ARG A 39 -3.74 -7.26 11.35
CA ARG A 39 -3.73 -5.97 12.04
C ARG A 39 -4.08 -4.82 11.10
N TYR A 40 -3.58 -4.88 9.86
CA TYR A 40 -3.92 -3.92 8.82
C TYR A 40 -5.40 -3.99 8.47
N SER A 41 -5.96 -5.18 8.23
CA SER A 41 -7.37 -5.37 7.91
C SER A 41 -8.30 -4.99 9.07
N ALA A 42 -7.88 -5.21 10.31
CA ALA A 42 -8.64 -4.81 11.50
C ALA A 42 -8.70 -3.28 11.70
N ARG A 43 -7.66 -2.53 11.27
CA ARG A 43 -7.60 -1.06 11.37
C ARG A 43 -8.12 -0.35 10.13
N VAL A 44 -8.03 -0.99 8.97
CA VAL A 44 -8.44 -0.45 7.67
C VAL A 44 -9.62 -1.26 7.13
N PRO A 45 -10.79 -1.30 7.79
CA PRO A 45 -11.97 -1.81 7.12
C PRO A 45 -12.55 -0.66 6.28
N ARG A 46 -12.53 -0.83 4.95
CA ARG A 46 -13.13 0.03 3.89
C ARG A 46 -12.21 1.12 3.30
N GLN A 47 -11.06 0.71 2.76
CA GLN A 47 -10.40 1.55 1.76
C GLN A 47 -11.29 1.61 0.51
N ALA A 48 -11.86 2.77 0.23
CA ALA A 48 -12.46 3.07 -1.07
C ALA A 48 -11.39 3.65 -1.98
N VAL A 49 -11.37 3.18 -3.23
CA VAL A 49 -10.50 3.70 -4.28
C VAL A 49 -11.40 4.08 -5.45
N ALA A 50 -11.26 5.30 -5.92
CA ALA A 50 -11.98 5.80 -7.08
C ALA A 50 -11.00 6.48 -8.03
N ALA A 51 -11.16 6.22 -9.33
CA ALA A 51 -10.45 6.93 -10.38
C ALA A 51 -11.23 8.22 -10.72
N VAL A 52 -10.53 9.32 -10.91
CA VAL A 52 -11.13 10.60 -11.30
C VAL A 52 -10.44 11.13 -12.54
N ALA A 53 -11.23 11.57 -13.52
CA ALA A 53 -10.69 12.23 -14.71
C ALA A 53 -10.18 13.63 -14.33
N VAL A 54 -8.94 13.94 -14.69
CA VAL A 54 -8.32 15.24 -14.43
C VAL A 54 -7.89 15.87 -15.75
N ALA A 55 -8.42 17.04 -16.07
CA ALA A 55 -7.96 17.82 -17.22
C ALA A 55 -6.72 18.64 -16.85
N ALA A 56 -5.83 18.94 -17.81
CA ALA A 56 -4.59 19.68 -17.58
C ALA A 56 -4.78 21.08 -16.93
N SER A 57 -5.94 21.70 -17.13
CA SER A 57 -6.30 22.99 -16.53
C SER A 57 -6.95 22.87 -15.14
N SER A 58 -7.17 21.65 -14.63
CA SER A 58 -7.86 21.41 -13.36
C SER A 58 -6.96 21.84 -12.20
N ARG A 59 -7.44 22.80 -11.40
CA ARG A 59 -6.81 23.21 -10.14
C ARG A 59 -7.45 22.55 -8.93
N VAL A 60 -8.68 22.08 -9.08
CA VAL A 60 -9.51 21.46 -8.04
C VAL A 60 -10.25 20.29 -8.67
N ILE A 61 -10.38 19.20 -7.92
CA ILE A 61 -11.02 17.96 -8.37
C ILE A 61 -12.05 17.56 -7.32
N ALA A 62 -13.25 17.17 -7.75
CA ALA A 62 -14.26 16.63 -6.86
C ALA A 62 -13.89 15.20 -6.43
N VAL A 63 -13.91 14.93 -5.12
CA VAL A 63 -13.69 13.59 -4.59
C VAL A 63 -15.00 12.80 -4.71
N PRO A 64 -15.00 11.61 -5.35
CA PRO A 64 -16.19 10.76 -5.46
C PRO A 64 -16.78 10.39 -4.10
N ALA A 65 -18.10 10.21 -4.03
CA ALA A 65 -18.83 10.06 -2.76
C ALA A 65 -18.44 8.81 -1.95
N GLU A 66 -17.95 7.78 -2.63
CA GLU A 66 -17.40 6.56 -2.04
C GLU A 66 -16.09 6.79 -1.28
N VAL A 67 -15.36 7.87 -1.59
CA VAL A 67 -14.11 8.24 -0.91
C VAL A 67 -14.40 9.36 0.10
N ASN A 68 -14.02 9.15 1.35
CA ASN A 68 -14.10 10.20 2.37
C ASN A 68 -12.97 11.25 2.14
N PRO A 69 -13.29 12.50 1.76
CA PRO A 69 -12.28 13.50 1.43
C PRO A 69 -11.42 13.91 2.64
N LEU A 70 -11.91 13.72 3.87
CA LEU A 70 -11.17 14.01 5.10
C LEU A 70 -10.17 12.91 5.47
N ARG A 71 -10.18 11.78 4.76
CA ARG A 71 -9.36 10.59 5.06
C ARG A 71 -8.60 10.06 3.84
N VAL A 72 -8.24 10.94 2.90
CA VAL A 72 -7.39 10.58 1.77
C VAL A 72 -5.98 10.25 2.28
N VAL A 73 -5.58 8.99 2.16
CA VAL A 73 -4.26 8.52 2.62
C VAL A 73 -3.21 8.66 1.53
N ARG A 74 -3.59 8.44 0.27
CA ARG A 74 -2.69 8.48 -0.90
C ARG A 74 -3.47 8.92 -2.13
N VAL A 75 -2.78 9.59 -3.04
CA VAL A 75 -3.22 9.88 -4.41
C VAL A 75 -2.17 9.26 -5.33
N PHE A 76 -2.60 8.70 -6.46
CA PHE A 76 -1.71 8.17 -7.48
C PHE A 76 -1.95 8.93 -8.79
N ASP A 77 -0.91 9.17 -9.56
CA ASP A 77 -1.07 9.62 -10.95
C ASP A 77 -1.53 8.46 -11.87
N ASP A 78 -1.74 8.78 -13.13
CA ASP A 78 -2.10 7.85 -14.19
C ASP A 78 -1.02 6.78 -14.46
N THR A 79 0.22 7.03 -14.06
CA THR A 79 1.33 6.06 -14.12
C THR A 79 1.39 5.13 -12.91
N GLY A 80 0.54 5.33 -11.90
CA GLY A 80 0.54 4.58 -10.65
C GLY A 80 1.60 5.02 -9.65
N THR A 81 2.25 6.17 -9.90
CA THR A 81 3.20 6.77 -8.96
C THR A 81 2.42 7.49 -7.86
N VAL A 82 2.85 7.33 -6.60
CA VAL A 82 2.25 8.06 -5.48
C VAL A 82 2.52 9.54 -5.66
N TRP A 83 1.45 10.34 -5.80
CA TRP A 83 1.57 11.78 -5.87
C TRP A 83 2.09 12.30 -4.52
N PRO A 84 3.15 13.12 -4.51
CA PRO A 84 3.71 13.65 -3.27
C PRO A 84 2.64 14.47 -2.54
N ARG A 85 2.49 14.25 -1.23
CA ARG A 85 1.60 15.08 -0.41
C ARG A 85 2.06 16.53 -0.55
N TRP A 86 1.15 17.43 -0.90
CA TRP A 86 1.45 18.85 -0.87
C TRP A 86 1.72 19.26 0.58
N GLU A 87 2.99 19.48 0.90
CA GLU A 87 3.42 20.20 2.09
C GLU A 87 3.36 21.68 1.71
N GLY A 88 2.22 22.30 2.00
CA GLY A 88 2.05 23.75 1.84
C GLY A 88 2.97 24.53 2.77
#